data_AF-A0A265NA36-F1
#
_entry.id   AF-A0A265NA36-F1
#
_cell.length_a   1.000
_cell.length_b   1.000
_cell.length_c   1.000
_cell.angle_alpha   90.00
_cell.angle_beta   90.00
_cell.angle_gamma   90.00
#
_symmetry.space_group_name_H-M   'P 1'
#
loop_
_entity.id
_entity.type
_entity.pdbx_description
1 polymer ?
#
loop_
_entity_poly.entity_id
_entity_poly.type
_entity_poly.pdbx_seq_one_letter_code
_entity_poly.pdbx_strand_id
1 'polypeptide(L)'
;MVRGVFMAAAISLLAIILLIMNYLLSTWLFGEKRNKISDTDGENFHRWVLVFIGIIVLIFSTVINRIDSNYVIWFLLGLLVVICIFQSFMEWKYLKESKQYVIPLILMVFGVICATGIIVINEQMKYTTFQEVVSDQLNEETTVRSISIYVNDFSNNVLEREAKTTINDEKIIDRILEDLSNLELKKDNDFRNYGVYTIRFVTTNQVEEDHYSTESWYIDLTENYAIITEGSLGSYEIVSETGHLKTIKSLIGSEEVDWEFEEE
;
A
#
# COMPACT_ATOMS: atom_id res chain seq x y z
N MET A 1 -2.78 0.17 9.86
CA MET A 1 -2.40 1.34 10.69
C MET A 1 -1.12 2.01 10.19
N VAL A 2 -0.02 1.28 9.96
CA VAL A 2 1.30 1.85 9.57
C VAL A 2 1.26 2.69 8.27
N ARG A 3 0.52 2.26 7.24
CA ARG A 3 0.43 2.98 5.95
C ARG A 3 -0.22 4.36 6.03
N GLY A 4 -1.32 4.47 6.77
CA GLY A 4 -2.00 5.76 6.97
C GLY A 4 -1.08 6.77 7.66
N VAL A 5 -0.26 6.30 8.60
CA VAL A 5 0.76 7.10 9.29
C VAL A 5 1.85 7.54 8.31
N PHE A 6 2.37 6.62 7.49
CA PHE A 6 3.39 6.94 6.47
C PHE A 6 2.91 8.02 5.50
N MET A 7 1.69 7.86 4.97
CA MET A 7 1.11 8.81 4.02
C MET A 7 0.88 10.19 4.66
N ALA A 8 0.32 10.24 5.87
CA ALA A 8 0.14 11.50 6.60
C ALA A 8 1.49 12.20 6.89
N ALA A 9 2.52 11.43 7.23
CA ALA A 9 3.88 11.94 7.43
C ALA A 9 4.47 12.49 6.13
N ALA A 10 4.32 11.78 5.00
CA ALA A 10 4.80 12.23 3.69
C ALA A 10 4.13 13.54 3.25
N ILE A 11 2.82 13.68 3.44
CA ILE A 11 2.07 14.91 3.13
C ILE A 11 2.53 16.06 4.03
N SER A 12 2.69 15.80 5.33
CA SER A 12 3.17 16.80 6.29
C SER A 12 4.57 17.28 5.94
N LEU A 13 5.47 16.35 5.57
CA LEU A 13 6.81 16.65 5.10
C LEU A 13 6.79 17.49 3.82
N LEU A 14 5.93 17.15 2.85
CA LEU A 14 5.75 17.92 1.62
C LEU A 14 5.33 19.36 1.93
N ALA A 15 4.39 19.57 2.85
CA ALA A 15 3.98 20.91 3.25
C ALA A 15 5.15 21.72 3.84
N ILE A 16 5.97 21.10 4.69
CA ILE A 16 7.18 21.73 5.26
C ILE A 16 8.18 22.08 4.16
N ILE A 17 8.43 21.16 3.23
CA ILE A 17 9.33 21.38 2.09
C ILE A 17 8.84 22.55 1.24
N LEU A 18 7.54 22.64 0.95
CA LEU A 18 6.96 23.75 0.19
C LEU A 18 7.11 25.09 0.92
N LEU A 19 6.97 25.12 2.25
CA LEU A 19 7.21 26.33 3.05
C LEU A 19 8.67 26.77 3.01
N ILE A 20 9.61 25.83 3.19
CA ILE A 20 11.05 26.10 3.10
C ILE A 20 11.40 26.58 1.69
N MET A 21 10.89 25.92 0.66
CA MET A 21 11.14 26.28 -0.74
C MET A 21 10.56 27.65 -1.08
N ASN A 22 9.36 27.97 -0.58
CA ASN A 22 8.79 29.32 -0.72
C ASN A 22 9.71 30.38 -0.11
N TYR A 23 10.23 30.14 1.10
CA TYR A 23 11.18 31.02 1.75
C TYR A 23 12.45 31.18 0.91
N LEU A 24 13.09 30.07 0.53
CA LEU A 24 14.33 30.07 -0.26
C LEU A 24 14.16 30.75 -1.63
N LEU A 25 13.08 30.44 -2.36
CA LEU A 25 12.78 31.07 -3.65
C LEU A 25 12.55 32.57 -3.49
N SER A 26 11.89 32.99 -2.41
CA SER A 26 11.66 34.41 -2.15
C SER A 26 12.97 35.16 -1.91
N THR A 27 13.88 34.60 -1.10
CA THR A 27 15.19 35.19 -0.83
C THR A 27 16.08 35.17 -2.06
N TRP A 28 16.03 34.09 -2.85
CA TRP A 28 16.88 33.93 -4.02
C TRP A 28 16.46 34.80 -5.21
N LEU A 29 15.16 34.88 -5.53
CA LEU A 29 14.66 35.63 -6.69
C LEU A 29 14.55 37.13 -6.42
N PHE A 30 14.24 37.54 -5.18
CA PHE A 30 13.85 38.93 -4.87
C PHE A 30 14.66 39.56 -3.73
N GLY A 31 15.65 38.85 -3.18
CA GLY A 31 16.46 39.33 -2.05
C GLY A 31 15.65 39.39 -0.75
N GLU A 32 15.97 40.34 0.14
CA GLU A 32 15.49 40.30 1.53
C GLU A 32 14.04 40.74 1.75
N LYS A 33 13.43 41.54 0.86
CA LYS A 33 12.11 42.13 1.12
C LYS A 33 11.08 41.81 0.05
N ARG A 34 10.26 40.80 0.35
CA ARG A 34 9.02 40.50 -0.39
C ARG A 34 7.97 41.56 -0.07
N ASN A 35 7.53 42.32 -1.08
CA ASN A 35 6.35 43.18 -0.96
C ASN A 35 5.15 42.35 -0.48
N LYS A 36 4.40 42.87 0.49
CA LYS A 36 3.27 42.16 1.09
C LYS A 36 1.97 42.66 0.50
N ILE A 37 1.04 41.74 0.25
CA ILE A 37 -0.33 42.09 -0.17
C ILE A 37 -1.05 42.90 0.92
N SER A 38 -0.66 42.73 2.19
CA SER A 38 -1.19 43.51 3.32
C SER A 38 -0.98 45.02 3.18
N ASP A 39 0.01 45.43 2.38
CA ASP A 39 0.36 46.84 2.21
C ASP A 39 -0.34 47.44 0.98
N THR A 40 -1.32 46.72 0.42
CA THR A 40 -2.06 47.09 -0.80
C THR A 40 -3.57 47.09 -0.55
N ASP A 41 -4.32 47.74 -1.43
CA ASP A 41 -5.80 47.73 -1.41
C ASP A 41 -6.41 46.30 -1.52
N GLY A 42 -5.61 45.30 -1.89
CA GLY A 42 -6.00 43.90 -1.97
C GLY A 42 -6.10 43.17 -0.62
N GLU A 43 -5.67 43.78 0.50
CA GLU A 43 -5.61 43.12 1.81
C GLU A 43 -6.96 42.53 2.24
N ASN A 44 -8.03 43.35 2.21
CA ASN A 44 -9.35 42.93 2.67
C ASN A 44 -9.87 41.73 1.86
N PHE A 45 -9.71 41.80 0.54
CA PHE A 45 -10.13 40.71 -0.35
C PHE A 45 -9.31 39.43 -0.09
N HIS A 46 -8.00 39.57 0.08
CA HIS A 46 -7.12 38.44 0.43
C HIS A 46 -7.57 37.75 1.71
N ARG A 47 -7.84 38.54 2.76
CA ARG A 47 -8.26 38.03 4.07
C ARG A 47 -9.59 37.28 4.00
N TRP A 48 -10.58 37.81 3.27
CA TRP A 48 -11.88 37.14 3.09
C TRP A 48 -11.75 35.79 2.39
N VAL A 49 -10.93 35.70 1.34
CA VAL A 49 -10.71 34.43 0.63
C VAL A 49 -10.00 33.41 1.53
N LEU A 50 -9.00 33.83 2.31
CA LEU A 50 -8.35 32.93 3.27
C LEU A 50 -9.32 32.42 4.34
N VAL A 51 -10.21 33.28 4.86
CA VAL A 51 -11.27 32.86 5.81
C VAL A 51 -12.20 31.85 5.14
N PHE A 52 -12.62 32.08 3.91
CA PHE A 52 -13.47 31.16 3.16
C PHE A 52 -12.81 29.80 2.94
N ILE A 53 -11.53 29.78 2.53
CA ILE A 53 -10.73 28.55 2.40
C ILE A 53 -10.62 27.83 3.75
N GLY A 54 -10.36 28.56 4.84
CA GLY A 54 -10.31 28.00 6.19
C GLY A 54 -11.63 27.33 6.61
N ILE A 55 -12.77 27.94 6.28
CA ILE A 55 -14.09 27.35 6.53
C ILE A 55 -14.29 26.06 5.73
N ILE A 56 -13.90 26.03 4.45
CA ILE A 56 -13.96 24.81 3.62
C ILE A 56 -13.15 23.68 4.24
N VAL A 57 -11.91 23.96 4.66
CA VAL A 57 -11.03 22.98 5.31
C VAL A 57 -11.63 22.48 6.63
N LEU A 58 -12.23 23.37 7.43
CA LEU A 58 -12.88 23.01 8.69
C LEU A 58 -14.07 22.08 8.46
N ILE A 59 -14.95 22.41 7.51
CA ILE A 59 -16.09 21.56 7.13
C ILE A 59 -15.58 20.19 6.66
N PHE A 60 -14.59 20.17 5.76
CA PHE A 60 -14.02 18.93 5.25
C PHE A 60 -13.41 18.06 6.36
N SER A 61 -12.72 18.67 7.32
CA SER A 61 -12.15 17.98 8.49
C SER A 61 -13.20 17.21 9.31
N THR A 62 -14.45 17.67 9.36
CA THR A 62 -15.51 16.94 10.07
C THR A 62 -15.93 15.63 9.39
N VAL A 63 -15.67 15.48 8.10
CA VAL A 63 -16.08 14.33 7.28
C VAL A 63 -14.90 13.40 6.97
N ILE A 64 -13.66 13.86 7.14
CA ILE A 64 -12.43 13.15 6.72
C ILE A 64 -12.34 11.71 7.24
N ASN A 65 -12.77 11.46 8.48
CA ASN A 65 -12.72 10.13 9.09
C ASN A 65 -13.66 9.09 8.44
N ARG A 66 -14.54 9.52 7.54
CA ARG A 66 -15.52 8.67 6.84
C ARG A 66 -15.20 8.46 5.37
N ILE A 67 -14.18 9.13 4.85
CA ILE A 67 -13.87 9.17 3.43
C ILE A 67 -12.64 8.31 3.16
N ASP A 68 -12.63 7.58 2.04
CA ASP A 68 -11.46 6.83 1.58
C ASP A 68 -10.24 7.74 1.39
N SER A 69 -9.08 7.24 1.77
CA SER A 69 -7.82 7.99 1.81
C SER A 69 -7.48 8.64 0.46
N ASN A 70 -7.86 8.05 -0.67
CA ASN A 70 -7.56 8.60 -1.98
C ASN A 70 -8.31 9.91 -2.24
N TYR A 71 -9.59 10.00 -1.86
CA TYR A 71 -10.35 11.24 -2.05
C TYR A 71 -9.80 12.39 -1.20
N VAL A 72 -9.29 12.08 0.00
CA VAL A 72 -8.63 13.08 0.85
C VAL A 72 -7.41 13.67 0.14
N ILE A 73 -6.59 12.84 -0.51
CA ILE A 73 -5.42 13.32 -1.25
C ILE A 73 -5.83 14.19 -2.44
N TRP A 74 -6.79 13.73 -3.25
CA TRP A 74 -7.27 14.51 -4.40
C TRP A 74 -7.88 15.85 -3.99
N PHE A 75 -8.61 15.87 -2.89
CA PHE A 75 -9.11 17.11 -2.30
C PHE A 75 -7.98 18.05 -1.89
N LEU A 76 -6.96 17.55 -1.17
CA LEU A 76 -5.80 18.36 -0.75
C LEU A 76 -5.01 18.88 -1.95
N LEU A 77 -4.85 18.07 -3.00
CA LEU A 77 -4.19 18.48 -4.24
C LEU A 77 -4.97 19.60 -4.95
N GLY A 78 -6.29 19.45 -5.08
CA GLY A 78 -7.15 20.49 -5.63
C GLY A 78 -7.10 21.78 -4.82
N LEU A 79 -7.12 21.65 -3.49
CA LEU A 79 -6.99 22.78 -2.56
C LEU A 79 -5.66 23.52 -2.74
N LEU A 80 -4.55 22.78 -2.85
CA LEU A 80 -3.22 23.35 -3.12
C LEU A 80 -3.21 24.16 -4.43
N VAL A 81 -3.75 23.59 -5.51
CA VAL A 81 -3.84 24.27 -6.81
C VAL A 81 -4.66 25.56 -6.70
N VAL A 82 -5.82 25.52 -6.06
CA VAL A 82 -6.68 26.70 -5.86
C VAL A 82 -5.95 27.78 -5.07
N ILE A 83 -5.28 27.42 -3.97
CA ILE A 83 -4.50 28.36 -3.16
C ILE A 83 -3.38 29.00 -3.98
N CYS A 84 -2.61 28.20 -4.71
CA CYS A 84 -1.50 28.71 -5.53
C CYS A 84 -1.98 29.60 -6.68
N ILE A 85 -3.06 29.23 -7.39
CA ILE A 85 -3.65 30.06 -8.44
C ILE A 85 -4.14 31.38 -7.86
N PHE A 86 -4.87 31.34 -6.74
CA PHE A 86 -5.35 32.53 -6.06
C PHE A 86 -4.20 33.44 -5.64
N GLN A 87 -3.17 32.89 -5.00
CA GLN A 87 -2.00 33.66 -4.58
C GLN A 87 -1.27 34.27 -5.78
N SER A 88 -1.07 33.50 -6.85
CA SER A 88 -0.46 33.99 -8.09
C SER A 88 -1.28 35.15 -8.68
N PHE A 89 -2.60 35.01 -8.72
CA PHE A 89 -3.50 36.05 -9.21
C PHE A 89 -3.42 37.33 -8.35
N MET A 90 -3.40 37.19 -7.03
CA MET A 90 -3.30 38.33 -6.11
C MET A 90 -1.96 39.06 -6.25
N GLU A 91 -0.86 38.32 -6.28
CA GLU A 91 0.47 38.88 -6.47
C GLU A 91 0.59 39.54 -7.86
N TRP A 92 0.02 38.94 -8.91
CA TRP A 92 0.00 39.56 -10.24
C TRP A 92 -0.83 40.84 -10.28
N LYS A 93 -2.01 40.86 -9.66
CA LYS A 93 -2.93 42.00 -9.71
C LYS A 93 -2.45 43.18 -8.87
N TYR A 94 -1.97 42.93 -7.66
CA TYR A 94 -1.64 43.96 -6.65
C TYR A 94 -0.15 44.25 -6.53
N LEU A 95 0.74 43.34 -6.95
CA LEU A 95 2.20 43.49 -6.88
C LEU A 95 2.84 43.42 -8.28
N LYS A 96 2.24 44.10 -9.27
CA LYS A 96 2.62 44.04 -10.69
C LYS A 96 4.11 44.22 -10.96
N GLU A 97 4.76 45.11 -10.21
CA GLU A 97 6.17 45.46 -10.42
C GLU A 97 7.15 44.39 -9.92
N SER A 98 6.77 43.61 -8.91
CA SER A 98 7.69 42.68 -8.25
C SER A 98 7.82 41.35 -8.98
N LYS A 99 6.92 41.01 -9.92
CA LYS A 99 6.83 39.69 -10.58
C LYS A 99 6.79 38.50 -9.60
N GLN A 100 6.40 38.72 -8.35
CA GLN A 100 6.45 37.70 -7.31
C GLN A 100 5.50 36.52 -7.55
N TYR A 101 4.46 36.72 -8.37
CA TYR A 101 3.47 35.71 -8.77
C TYR A 101 4.09 34.46 -9.42
N VAL A 102 5.34 34.53 -9.87
CA VAL A 102 6.06 33.38 -10.42
C VAL A 102 6.37 32.34 -9.32
N ILE A 103 6.60 32.76 -8.08
CA ILE A 103 6.88 31.84 -6.97
C ILE A 103 5.71 30.87 -6.73
N PRO A 104 4.47 31.31 -6.46
CA PRO A 104 3.37 30.39 -6.22
C PRO A 104 3.07 29.49 -7.42
N LEU A 105 3.34 29.92 -8.67
CA LEU A 105 3.25 29.05 -9.84
C LEU A 105 4.31 27.94 -9.84
N ILE A 106 5.57 28.26 -9.51
CA ILE A 106 6.65 27.25 -9.38
C ILE A 106 6.30 26.26 -8.27
N LEU A 107 5.88 26.77 -7.10
CA LEU A 107 5.46 25.92 -5.96
C LEU A 107 4.28 25.01 -6.33
N MET A 108 3.33 25.50 -7.13
CA MET A 108 2.19 24.70 -7.60
C MET A 108 2.66 23.53 -8.46
N VAL A 109 3.48 23.79 -9.47
CA VAL A 109 3.98 22.75 -10.38
C VAL A 109 4.78 21.71 -9.60
N PHE A 110 5.71 22.15 -8.75
CA PHE A 110 6.51 21.26 -7.92
C PHE A 110 5.65 20.46 -6.94
N GLY A 111 4.73 21.13 -6.25
CA GLY A 111 3.82 20.49 -5.29
C GLY A 111 2.95 19.42 -5.93
N VAL A 112 2.42 19.68 -7.14
CA VAL A 112 1.65 18.69 -7.90
C VAL A 112 2.51 17.49 -8.31
N ILE A 113 3.73 17.72 -8.81
CA ILE A 113 4.66 16.64 -9.17
C ILE A 113 4.99 15.77 -7.94
N CYS A 114 5.35 16.38 -6.82
CA CYS A 114 5.66 15.64 -5.60
C CYS A 114 4.45 14.88 -5.05
N ALA A 115 3.28 15.51 -5.00
CA ALA A 115 2.06 14.87 -4.51
C ALA A 115 1.65 13.68 -5.38
N THR A 116 1.70 13.82 -6.71
CA THR A 116 1.43 12.71 -7.64
C THR A 116 2.47 11.59 -7.50
N GLY A 117 3.74 11.93 -7.32
CA GLY A 117 4.79 10.96 -6.99
C GLY A 117 4.50 10.17 -5.71
N ILE A 118 4.07 10.84 -4.63
CA ILE A 118 3.68 10.18 -3.37
C ILE A 118 2.51 9.20 -3.61
N ILE A 119 1.50 9.58 -4.40
CA ILE A 119 0.38 8.70 -4.75
C ILE A 119 0.87 7.46 -5.48
N VAL A 120 1.71 7.63 -6.51
CA VAL A 120 2.25 6.52 -7.32
C VAL A 120 3.09 5.58 -6.46
N ILE A 121 3.99 6.11 -5.63
CA ILE A 121 4.81 5.31 -4.72
C ILE A 121 3.93 4.53 -3.75
N ASN A 122 2.92 5.17 -3.17
CA ASN A 122 1.99 4.50 -2.27
C ASN A 122 1.20 3.38 -2.95
N GLU A 123 0.82 3.55 -4.22
CA GLU A 123 0.17 2.49 -5.00
C GLU A 123 1.13 1.35 -5.33
N GLN A 124 2.37 1.66 -5.72
CA GLN A 124 3.40 0.64 -6.00
C GLN A 124 3.77 -0.17 -4.77
N MET A 125 3.84 0.44 -3.59
CA MET A 125 4.07 -0.27 -2.32
C MET A 125 2.97 -1.27 -1.96
N LYS A 126 1.84 -1.31 -2.68
CA LYS A 126 0.83 -2.37 -2.52
C LYS A 126 1.23 -3.67 -3.19
N TYR A 127 2.04 -3.60 -4.23
CA TYR A 127 2.51 -4.77 -4.96
C TYR A 127 3.74 -5.34 -4.27
N THR A 128 3.81 -6.66 -4.22
CA THR A 128 4.89 -7.44 -3.63
C THR A 128 4.91 -8.80 -4.31
N THR A 129 5.90 -9.63 -4.03
CA THR A 129 5.96 -11.01 -4.52
C THR A 129 5.74 -11.98 -3.37
N PHE A 130 5.31 -13.19 -3.67
CA PHE A 130 5.20 -14.23 -2.66
C PHE A 130 6.49 -14.42 -1.88
N GLN A 131 7.63 -14.49 -2.57
CA GLN A 131 8.96 -14.64 -1.97
C GLN A 131 9.28 -13.50 -0.98
N GLU A 132 8.93 -12.26 -1.30
CA GLU A 132 9.14 -11.13 -0.39
C GLU A 132 8.24 -11.22 0.84
N VAL A 133 7.00 -11.70 0.69
CA VAL A 133 6.06 -11.81 1.81
C VAL A 133 6.44 -12.92 2.80
N VAL A 134 6.99 -14.03 2.30
CA VAL A 134 7.33 -15.20 3.12
C VAL A 134 8.83 -15.31 3.42
N SER A 135 9.64 -14.29 3.13
CA SER A 135 11.10 -14.36 3.23
C SER A 135 11.61 -14.73 4.62
N ASP A 136 10.86 -14.35 5.66
CA ASP A 136 11.19 -14.67 7.04
C ASP A 136 11.03 -16.17 7.33
N GLN A 137 10.07 -16.82 6.66
CA GLN A 137 9.74 -18.24 6.84
C GLN A 137 10.45 -19.15 5.81
N LEU A 138 10.69 -18.63 4.61
CA LEU A 138 11.20 -19.34 3.44
C LEU A 138 12.23 -18.47 2.70
N ASN A 139 13.51 -18.79 2.93
CA ASN A 139 14.68 -18.18 2.30
C ASN A 139 15.63 -19.26 1.75
N GLU A 140 16.80 -18.85 1.22
CA GLU A 140 17.77 -19.74 0.59
C GLU A 140 18.35 -20.82 1.51
N GLU A 141 18.31 -20.60 2.83
CA GLU A 141 18.82 -21.55 3.85
C GLU A 141 17.69 -22.42 4.43
N THR A 142 16.44 -22.15 4.07
CA THR A 142 15.28 -22.88 4.57
C THR A 142 15.18 -24.26 3.94
N THR A 143 15.00 -25.29 4.77
CA THR A 143 14.57 -26.62 4.32
C THR A 143 13.08 -26.82 4.59
N VAL A 144 12.29 -27.05 3.54
CA VAL A 144 10.87 -27.43 3.67
C VAL A 144 10.77 -28.93 3.94
N ARG A 145 10.38 -29.31 5.15
CA ARG A 145 10.28 -30.73 5.56
C ARG A 145 9.02 -31.39 5.06
N SER A 146 7.90 -30.67 5.10
CA SER A 146 6.62 -31.19 4.63
C SER A 146 5.64 -30.06 4.33
N ILE A 147 4.68 -30.39 3.47
CA ILE A 147 3.54 -29.55 3.13
C ILE A 147 2.26 -30.34 3.42
N SER A 148 1.41 -29.83 4.31
CA SER A 148 0.05 -30.36 4.46
C SER A 148 -0.93 -29.47 3.69
N ILE A 149 -1.74 -30.08 2.83
CA ILE A 149 -2.79 -29.39 2.08
C ILE A 149 -4.13 -29.80 2.68
N TYR A 150 -4.97 -28.82 2.96
CA TYR A 150 -6.36 -28.99 3.38
C TYR A 150 -7.25 -28.41 2.29
N VAL A 151 -8.25 -29.18 1.87
CA VAL A 151 -9.32 -28.74 0.97
C VAL A 151 -10.52 -28.42 1.83
N ASN A 152 -11.03 -27.20 1.71
CA ASN A 152 -12.16 -26.71 2.51
C ASN A 152 -13.38 -26.48 1.61
N ASP A 153 -14.56 -26.91 2.06
CA ASP A 153 -15.84 -26.50 1.49
C ASP A 153 -16.40 -25.30 2.27
N PHE A 154 -17.04 -24.39 1.53
CA PHE A 154 -17.71 -23.22 2.07
C PHE A 154 -19.20 -23.15 1.70
N SER A 155 -19.78 -24.23 1.16
CA SER A 155 -21.17 -24.29 0.73
C SER A 155 -22.19 -23.87 1.81
N ASN A 156 -21.89 -24.11 3.09
CA ASN A 156 -22.79 -23.88 4.22
C ASN A 156 -22.50 -22.61 5.06
N ASN A 157 -21.66 -21.69 4.59
CA ASN A 157 -21.11 -20.55 5.39
C ASN A 157 -20.31 -20.97 6.65
N VAL A 158 -19.97 -22.26 6.74
CA VAL A 158 -19.07 -22.82 7.74
C VAL A 158 -17.90 -23.40 6.96
N LEU A 159 -16.68 -23.15 7.43
CA LEU A 159 -15.49 -23.74 6.85
C LEU A 159 -15.40 -25.20 7.33
N GLU A 160 -15.75 -26.14 6.47
CA GLU A 160 -15.65 -27.58 6.73
C GLU A 160 -14.51 -28.15 5.90
N ARG A 161 -13.70 -29.00 6.52
CA ARG A 161 -12.56 -29.62 5.84
C ARG A 161 -13.04 -30.87 5.13
N GLU A 162 -12.98 -30.88 3.80
CA GLU A 162 -13.37 -32.06 3.02
C GLU A 162 -12.24 -33.09 2.96
N ALA A 163 -11.00 -32.62 2.77
CA ALA A 163 -9.87 -33.50 2.54
C ALA A 163 -8.56 -32.92 3.09
N LYS A 164 -7.63 -33.83 3.41
CA LYS A 164 -6.28 -33.49 3.83
C LYS A 164 -5.27 -34.45 3.23
N THR A 165 -4.10 -33.95 2.88
CA THR A 165 -2.92 -34.78 2.61
C THR A 165 -1.66 -34.15 3.24
N THR A 166 -0.63 -34.95 3.48
CA THR A 166 0.68 -34.48 3.93
C THR A 166 1.77 -35.03 3.02
N ILE A 167 2.50 -34.11 2.40
CA ILE A 167 3.48 -34.38 1.36
C ILE A 167 4.88 -34.22 1.98
N ASN A 168 5.69 -35.27 1.86
CA ASN A 168 7.11 -35.27 2.25
C ASN A 168 8.03 -35.52 1.04
N ASP A 169 7.47 -35.73 -0.15
CA ASP A 169 8.24 -35.94 -1.39
C ASP A 169 8.82 -34.61 -1.87
N GLU A 170 10.15 -34.53 -1.94
CA GLU A 170 10.89 -33.32 -2.31
C GLU A 170 10.51 -32.79 -3.69
N LYS A 171 10.27 -33.67 -4.68
CA LYS A 171 9.91 -33.23 -6.04
C LYS A 171 8.51 -32.63 -6.08
N ILE A 172 7.58 -33.15 -5.30
CA ILE A 172 6.22 -32.58 -5.21
C ILE A 172 6.27 -31.24 -4.47
N ILE A 173 7.05 -31.16 -3.38
CA ILE A 173 7.28 -29.91 -2.64
C ILE A 173 7.86 -28.83 -3.57
N ASP A 174 8.91 -29.16 -4.33
CA ASP A 174 9.55 -28.22 -5.26
C ASP A 174 8.58 -27.69 -6.32
N ARG A 175 7.74 -28.55 -6.90
CA ARG A 175 6.70 -28.14 -7.86
C ARG A 175 5.69 -27.17 -7.24
N ILE A 176 5.27 -27.41 -6.00
CA ILE A 176 4.36 -26.51 -5.28
C ILE A 176 5.04 -25.16 -5.02
N LEU A 177 6.29 -25.18 -4.55
CA LEU A 177 7.04 -23.95 -4.29
C LEU A 177 7.31 -23.15 -5.58
N GLU A 178 7.62 -23.83 -6.69
CA GLU A 178 7.80 -23.20 -8.00
C GLU A 178 6.52 -22.48 -8.44
N ASP A 179 5.36 -23.12 -8.29
CA ASP A 179 4.06 -22.54 -8.65
C ASP A 179 3.73 -21.29 -7.82
N LEU A 180 4.09 -21.30 -6.53
CA LEU A 180 3.87 -20.18 -5.62
C LEU A 180 4.91 -19.07 -5.77
N SER A 181 6.16 -19.40 -6.11
CA SER A 181 7.28 -18.45 -6.16
C SER A 181 7.07 -17.31 -7.16
N ASN A 182 6.32 -17.57 -8.23
CA ASN A 182 6.06 -16.62 -9.31
C ASN A 182 4.87 -15.70 -9.03
N LEU A 183 4.22 -15.81 -7.87
CA LEU A 183 3.04 -15.02 -7.54
C LEU A 183 3.40 -13.54 -7.33
N GLU A 184 2.74 -12.69 -8.11
CA GLU A 184 2.66 -11.26 -7.84
C GLU A 184 1.40 -10.99 -7.02
N LEU A 185 1.59 -10.28 -5.92
CA LEU A 185 0.61 -10.08 -4.88
C LEU A 185 0.35 -8.58 -4.71
N LYS A 186 -0.91 -8.21 -4.57
CA LYS A 186 -1.33 -6.85 -4.23
C LYS A 186 -2.04 -6.86 -2.88
N LYS A 187 -1.45 -6.19 -1.90
CA LYS A 187 -1.97 -6.15 -0.52
C LYS A 187 -3.38 -5.55 -0.47
N ASP A 188 -4.32 -6.34 0.05
CA ASP A 188 -5.73 -5.99 0.28
C ASP A 188 -6.01 -5.93 1.79
N ASN A 189 -6.64 -4.84 2.24
CA ASN A 189 -6.98 -4.65 3.66
C ASN A 189 -8.43 -5.01 3.98
N ASP A 190 -9.30 -5.19 2.98
CA ASP A 190 -10.75 -5.28 3.18
C ASP A 190 -11.28 -6.71 3.03
N PHE A 191 -10.40 -7.68 2.80
CA PHE A 191 -10.80 -9.03 2.44
C PHE A 191 -11.06 -9.93 3.66
N ARG A 192 -12.20 -10.64 3.60
CA ARG A 192 -12.61 -11.69 4.54
C ARG A 192 -13.19 -12.89 3.79
N ASN A 193 -12.47 -13.41 2.80
CA ASN A 193 -12.83 -14.71 2.25
C ASN A 193 -11.94 -15.78 2.87
N TYR A 194 -12.49 -16.97 3.00
CA TYR A 194 -11.73 -18.12 3.46
C TYR A 194 -11.08 -18.82 2.26
N GLY A 195 -9.89 -19.38 2.46
CA GLY A 195 -9.21 -20.13 1.41
C GLY A 195 -9.93 -21.44 1.09
N VAL A 196 -10.04 -21.74 -0.19
CA VAL A 196 -10.46 -23.08 -0.68
C VAL A 196 -9.38 -24.10 -0.32
N TYR A 197 -8.12 -23.68 -0.37
CA TYR A 197 -6.98 -24.49 0.01
C TYR A 197 -6.25 -23.84 1.18
N THR A 198 -6.12 -24.54 2.30
CA THR A 198 -5.17 -24.15 3.36
C THR A 198 -3.91 -24.99 3.19
N ILE A 199 -2.76 -24.34 3.12
CA ILE A 199 -1.46 -24.98 2.99
C ILE A 199 -0.66 -24.70 4.25
N ARG A 200 -0.29 -25.76 4.96
CA ARG A 200 0.62 -25.68 6.11
C ARG A 200 2.01 -26.11 5.67
N PHE A 201 2.97 -25.21 5.81
CA PHE A 201 4.38 -25.50 5.61
C PHE A 201 5.02 -25.87 6.94
N VAL A 202 5.92 -26.86 6.92
CA VAL A 202 6.82 -27.15 8.04
C VAL A 202 8.24 -26.88 7.58
N THR A 203 8.81 -25.78 8.03
CA THR A 203 10.13 -25.29 7.61
C THR A 203 11.15 -25.47 8.71
N THR A 204 12.41 -25.65 8.35
CA THR A 204 13.55 -25.60 9.26
C THR A 204 14.52 -24.53 8.79
N ASN A 205 14.78 -23.58 9.68
CA ASN A 205 15.60 -22.40 9.46
C ASN A 205 16.79 -22.41 10.42
N GLN A 206 17.98 -22.03 9.95
CA GLN A 206 19.12 -21.78 10.81
C GLN A 206 18.93 -20.42 11.50
N VAL A 207 18.94 -20.39 12.83
CA VAL A 207 18.74 -19.16 13.62
C VAL A 207 20.03 -18.63 14.23
N GLU A 208 20.99 -19.53 14.51
CA GLU A 208 22.36 -19.21 14.93
C GLU A 208 23.32 -20.28 14.40
N GLU A 209 24.64 -20.07 14.56
CA GLU A 209 25.65 -21.07 14.21
C GLU A 209 25.33 -22.41 14.90
N ASP A 210 25.17 -23.48 14.12
CA ASP A 210 24.77 -24.83 14.56
C ASP A 210 23.41 -24.94 15.30
N HIS A 211 22.56 -23.91 15.25
CA HIS A 211 21.22 -23.93 15.86
C HIS A 211 20.12 -23.77 14.81
N TYR A 212 19.19 -24.73 14.81
CA TYR A 212 18.08 -24.79 13.86
C TYR A 212 16.75 -24.70 14.60
N SER A 213 15.83 -23.91 14.06
CA SER A 213 14.44 -23.83 14.51
C SER A 213 13.53 -24.50 13.49
N THR A 214 12.56 -25.27 13.96
CA THR A 214 11.51 -25.84 13.11
C THR A 214 10.19 -25.17 13.48
N GLU A 215 9.54 -24.56 12.51
CA GLU A 215 8.29 -23.84 12.68
C GLU A 215 7.25 -24.31 11.66
N SER A 216 6.00 -23.89 11.86
CA SER A 216 4.96 -24.18 10.90
C SER A 216 4.05 -22.99 10.73
N TRP A 217 3.78 -22.67 9.48
CA TRP A 217 3.02 -21.50 9.09
C TRP A 217 2.01 -21.87 8.00
N TYR A 218 1.02 -21.02 7.79
CA TYR A 218 -0.12 -21.31 6.93
C TYR A 218 -0.30 -20.26 5.85
N ILE A 219 -0.79 -20.72 4.71
CA ILE A 219 -1.29 -19.89 3.62
C ILE A 219 -2.66 -20.41 3.22
N ASP A 220 -3.65 -19.53 3.20
CA ASP A 220 -4.94 -19.82 2.62
C ASP A 220 -4.98 -19.27 1.19
N LEU A 221 -5.30 -20.12 0.22
CA LEU A 221 -5.32 -19.80 -1.20
C LEU A 221 -6.71 -19.99 -1.79
N THR A 222 -7.02 -19.10 -2.72
CA THR A 222 -8.13 -19.20 -3.67
C THR A 222 -7.59 -18.95 -5.08
N GLU A 223 -8.46 -18.92 -6.09
CA GLU A 223 -8.07 -18.51 -7.45
C GLU A 223 -7.51 -17.08 -7.49
N ASN A 224 -8.02 -16.17 -6.65
CA ASN A 224 -7.76 -14.74 -6.77
C ASN A 224 -7.07 -14.12 -5.54
N TYR A 225 -6.90 -14.88 -4.46
CA TYR A 225 -6.41 -14.36 -3.19
C TYR A 225 -5.50 -15.34 -2.47
N ALA A 226 -4.53 -14.78 -1.74
CA ALA A 226 -3.67 -15.46 -0.79
C ALA A 226 -3.73 -14.74 0.56
N ILE A 227 -3.91 -15.49 1.65
CA ILE A 227 -3.86 -14.98 3.02
C ILE A 227 -2.73 -15.69 3.73
N ILE A 228 -1.80 -14.92 4.29
CA ILE A 228 -0.59 -15.46 4.92
C ILE A 228 -0.66 -15.16 6.41
N THR A 229 -0.61 -16.21 7.24
CA THR A 229 -0.91 -16.14 8.67
C THR A 229 0.30 -15.88 9.56
N GLU A 230 1.51 -15.86 9.00
CA GLU A 230 2.76 -15.56 9.73
C GLU A 230 3.63 -14.58 8.94
N GLY A 231 4.56 -13.89 9.60
CA GLY A 231 5.37 -12.84 8.96
C GLY A 231 4.57 -11.54 8.73
N SER A 232 4.56 -11.03 7.50
CA SER A 232 3.82 -9.81 7.16
C SER A 232 2.31 -10.07 7.00
N LEU A 233 1.65 -10.42 8.10
CA LEU A 233 0.21 -10.68 8.19
C LEU A 233 -0.62 -9.80 7.24
N GLY A 234 -1.37 -10.44 6.35
CA GLY A 234 -2.17 -9.74 5.36
C GLY A 234 -2.94 -10.66 4.42
N SER A 235 -3.97 -10.07 3.82
CA SER A 235 -4.62 -10.61 2.63
C SER A 235 -4.01 -9.96 1.40
N TYR A 236 -3.88 -10.75 0.34
CA TYR A 236 -3.28 -10.34 -0.91
C TYR A 236 -4.18 -10.79 -2.06
N GLU A 237 -4.51 -9.87 -2.94
CA GLU A 237 -5.06 -10.17 -4.26
C GLU A 237 -3.93 -10.72 -5.14
N ILE A 238 -4.17 -11.85 -5.80
CA ILE A 238 -3.23 -12.45 -6.75
C ILE A 238 -3.47 -11.74 -8.09
N VAL A 239 -2.47 -11.00 -8.55
CA VAL A 239 -2.56 -10.21 -9.79
C VAL A 239 -1.84 -10.85 -10.97
N SER A 240 -1.05 -11.91 -10.71
CA SER A 240 -0.34 -12.68 -11.73
C SER A 240 -1.17 -13.86 -12.27
N GLU A 241 -1.16 -14.08 -13.58
CA GLU A 241 -1.78 -15.24 -14.24
C GLU A 241 -0.82 -16.45 -14.30
N THR A 242 -0.40 -16.96 -13.14
CA THR A 242 0.65 -18.00 -13.05
C THR A 242 0.12 -19.43 -12.99
N GLY A 243 -1.19 -19.60 -12.76
CA GLY A 243 -1.77 -20.93 -12.50
C GLY A 243 -1.19 -21.57 -11.23
N HIS A 244 -1.02 -20.78 -10.17
CA HIS A 244 -0.42 -21.18 -8.88
C HIS A 244 -1.07 -22.40 -8.21
N LEU A 245 -2.31 -22.73 -8.58
CA LEU A 245 -3.02 -23.90 -8.08
C LEU A 245 -2.87 -25.15 -8.97
N LYS A 246 -2.14 -25.09 -10.10
CA LYS A 246 -2.10 -26.20 -11.06
C LYS A 246 -1.57 -27.50 -10.44
N THR A 247 -0.48 -27.44 -9.66
CA THR A 247 0.07 -28.65 -9.02
C THR A 247 -0.89 -29.17 -7.96
N ILE A 248 -1.42 -28.31 -7.09
CA ILE A 248 -2.38 -28.68 -6.05
C ILE A 248 -3.61 -29.35 -6.65
N LYS A 249 -4.21 -28.75 -7.68
CA LYS A 249 -5.37 -29.32 -8.39
C LYS A 249 -5.04 -30.66 -9.06
N SER A 250 -3.82 -30.82 -9.59
CA SER A 250 -3.41 -32.09 -10.20
C SER A 250 -3.23 -33.23 -9.19
N LEU A 251 -2.92 -32.89 -7.92
CA LEU A 251 -2.74 -33.88 -6.86
C LEU A 251 -4.07 -34.41 -6.32
N ILE A 252 -5.15 -33.61 -6.40
CA ILE A 252 -6.48 -33.99 -5.92
C ILE A 252 -7.01 -35.15 -6.77
N GLY A 253 -7.22 -36.31 -6.14
CA GLY A 253 -7.66 -37.53 -6.82
C GLY A 253 -6.56 -38.27 -7.59
N SER A 254 -5.30 -37.84 -7.48
CA SER A 254 -4.15 -38.58 -8.00
C SER A 254 -3.73 -39.70 -7.03
N GLU A 255 -3.07 -40.74 -7.56
CA GLU A 255 -2.41 -41.77 -6.75
C GLU A 255 -1.01 -41.34 -6.28
N GLU A 256 -0.56 -40.11 -6.60
CA GLU A 256 0.76 -39.60 -6.20
C GLU A 256 0.83 -39.29 -4.69
N VAL A 257 -0.31 -39.04 -4.06
CA VAL A 257 -0.41 -38.68 -2.64
C VAL A 257 -1.64 -39.33 -2.00
N ASP A 258 -1.50 -39.76 -0.75
CA ASP A 258 -2.60 -40.34 0.01
C ASP A 258 -3.48 -39.22 0.59
N TRP A 259 -4.75 -39.18 0.19
CA TRP A 259 -5.74 -38.23 0.71
C TRP A 259 -6.61 -38.87 1.80
N GLU A 260 -6.74 -38.17 2.91
CA GLU A 260 -7.70 -38.45 3.98
C GLU A 260 -8.94 -37.57 3.73
N PHE A 261 -10.09 -38.19 3.42
CA PHE A 261 -11.36 -37.48 3.28
C PHE A 261 -12.14 -37.56 4.60
N GLU A 262 -12.75 -36.46 5.03
CA GLU A 262 -13.69 -36.50 6.16
C GLU A 262 -14.97 -37.21 5.71
N GLU A 263 -15.35 -38.28 6.40
CA GLU A 263 -16.62 -38.97 6.17
C GLU A 263 -17.76 -38.08 6.71
N GLU A 264 -18.69 -37.69 5.84
CA GLU A 264 -19.95 -36.98 6.21
C GLU A 264 -20.87 -37.81 7.13
#